data_AF-A0A7S1A788-F1
#
_entry.id   AF-A0A7S1A788-F1
#
_cell.length_a   1.000
_cell.length_b   1.000
_cell.length_c   1.000
_cell.angle_alpha   90.00
_cell.angle_beta   90.00
_cell.angle_gamma   90.00
#
_symmetry.space_group_name_H-M   'P 1'
#
loop_
_entity.id
_entity.type
_entity.pdbx_description
1 polymer ?
#
loop_
_entity_poly.entity_id
_entity_poly.type
_entity_poly.pdbx_seq_one_letter_code
_entity_poly.pdbx_strand_id
1 'polypeptide(L)'
;AIIYDSMTLTSPDQPEYEMKVSGADTADGASLEKPLMEESVSTLGLKHAFAKSHGRRRTTSWQDLPQKMRGITMRELDDFVEAHREWITGKLWRCSACGLSTGSQTGPCFECNGTEGKLQMKNLYEVCKHLIKPICEEEKVSYVEYLAQRRCQEEGESKGVAVNTFVSHWWGEEFANFHAALSRYSENRCEAAISNPTIWIFVVTWVVASVILAAMWCIVSPPPTVSYSPSKSPQAIQILWNTWKEDYKRLSAMSIISDMVAFAVASFVYWRSRRILQRRRSQEWSFWICAFANNQFAIDHAIGSNDNLSTSSFATALEADTLMEVAVIVDDDVVVYRRIWCAFELFYARVVLPSKKDISPRVVLINKGGLISDGDAPRTTVRKLEEAMRSVKTAEAKASSESDLRAIMEEMRREEATPEMLDELLRLISQGGVGAVKLRRKGLELMFLFSLSVLLCTLGVTEFVLFRRSLYFNVGWIFLPVSFLMVGLMHRSCQRMLAKFGLCAQRTPVFYVLRQRSMQVALLVNSPILIAVICSLPDEA
;
A
#
# COMPACT_ATOMS: atom_id res chain seq x y z
N ALA A 1 -43.36 -18.05 -25.36
CA ALA A 1 -43.79 -19.39 -24.89
C ALA A 1 -42.69 -20.47 -24.93
N ILE A 2 -41.40 -20.13 -25.17
CA ILE A 2 -40.24 -21.00 -24.90
C ILE A 2 -39.13 -20.16 -24.22
N ILE A 3 -39.53 -19.32 -23.27
CA ILE A 3 -38.66 -18.61 -22.31
C ILE A 3 -39.56 -18.27 -21.10
N TYR A 4 -39.95 -19.26 -20.30
CA TYR A 4 -40.63 -18.99 -19.03
C TYR A 4 -40.52 -20.12 -17.99
N ASP A 5 -39.55 -21.03 -18.11
CA ASP A 5 -39.55 -22.27 -17.31
C ASP A 5 -38.19 -22.64 -16.70
N SER A 6 -37.43 -21.65 -16.22
CA SER A 6 -36.16 -21.92 -15.50
C SER A 6 -35.87 -20.98 -14.33
N MET A 7 -36.87 -20.35 -13.72
CA MET A 7 -36.71 -19.48 -12.56
C MET A 7 -37.63 -19.87 -11.40
N THR A 8 -37.53 -21.13 -10.96
CA THR A 8 -38.07 -21.60 -9.68
C THR A 8 -37.16 -22.70 -9.13
N LEU A 9 -35.95 -22.31 -8.72
CA LEU A 9 -35.20 -23.04 -7.70
C LEU A 9 -35.08 -22.12 -6.49
N THR A 10 -36.01 -22.30 -5.58
CA THR A 10 -35.96 -21.83 -4.20
C THR A 10 -34.61 -22.22 -3.60
N SER A 11 -33.83 -21.21 -3.21
CA SER A 11 -32.67 -21.38 -2.33
C SER A 11 -33.13 -22.09 -1.06
N PRO A 12 -32.50 -23.20 -0.63
CA PRO A 12 -32.80 -23.76 0.69
C PRO A 12 -32.31 -22.78 1.76
N ASP A 13 -33.16 -22.56 2.75
CA ASP A 13 -32.88 -21.77 3.96
C ASP A 13 -31.54 -22.20 4.58
N GLN A 14 -30.63 -21.24 4.77
CA GLN A 14 -29.47 -21.48 5.61
C GLN A 14 -29.92 -21.48 7.07
N PRO A 15 -29.59 -22.51 7.88
CA PRO A 15 -29.94 -22.51 9.28
C PRO A 15 -29.21 -21.39 10.02
N GLU A 16 -29.98 -20.57 10.74
CA GLU A 16 -29.46 -19.67 11.77
C GLU A 16 -28.68 -20.48 12.80
N TYR A 17 -27.41 -20.12 13.05
CA TYR A 17 -26.60 -20.77 14.07
C TYR A 17 -26.30 -19.78 15.19
N GLU A 18 -27.14 -19.82 16.23
CA GLU A 18 -26.78 -19.30 17.55
C GLU A 18 -25.69 -20.19 18.14
N MET A 19 -24.54 -19.60 18.42
CA MET A 19 -23.46 -20.27 19.14
C MET A 19 -23.86 -20.37 20.62
N LYS A 20 -24.65 -21.39 20.97
CA LYS A 20 -24.94 -21.72 22.38
C LYS A 20 -23.66 -22.20 23.05
N VAL A 21 -23.14 -21.38 23.95
CA VAL A 21 -22.09 -21.77 24.89
C VAL A 21 -22.73 -22.70 25.93
N SER A 22 -22.73 -24.01 25.66
CA SER A 22 -23.11 -25.00 26.67
C SER A 22 -21.93 -25.26 27.60
N GLY A 23 -22.06 -24.87 28.86
CA GLY A 23 -21.23 -25.41 29.94
C GLY A 23 -21.61 -26.86 30.21
N ALA A 24 -20.64 -27.76 30.16
CA ALA A 24 -20.74 -29.09 30.75
C ALA A 24 -19.33 -29.63 31.07
N ASP A 25 -19.24 -30.22 32.25
CA ASP A 25 -18.07 -30.73 32.94
C ASP A 25 -17.50 -32.05 32.35
N THR A 26 -16.19 -32.19 32.56
CA THR A 26 -15.36 -33.39 32.78
C THR A 26 -15.47 -34.68 31.95
N ALA A 27 -14.26 -35.13 31.56
CA ALA A 27 -13.77 -36.50 31.37
C ALA A 27 -14.21 -37.25 30.10
N ASP A 28 -13.32 -37.34 29.12
CA ASP A 28 -12.47 -38.54 28.97
C ASP A 28 -11.40 -38.35 27.89
N GLY A 29 -10.26 -39.00 28.10
CA GLY A 29 -9.02 -38.76 27.41
C GLY A 29 -8.96 -39.29 25.97
N ALA A 30 -8.59 -38.40 25.07
CA ALA A 30 -7.79 -38.74 23.89
C ALA A 30 -6.58 -37.80 23.90
N SER A 31 -5.39 -38.38 24.13
CA SER A 31 -4.12 -37.68 24.12
C SER A 31 -3.81 -37.17 22.70
N LEU A 32 -4.28 -35.97 22.39
CA LEU A 32 -3.67 -35.14 21.36
C LEU A 32 -2.29 -34.74 21.88
N GLU A 33 -1.25 -35.06 21.10
CA GLU A 33 0.11 -34.60 21.34
C GLU A 33 0.09 -33.09 21.65
N LYS A 34 0.55 -32.74 22.86
CA LYS A 34 0.84 -31.35 23.23
C LYS A 34 1.80 -30.80 22.16
N PRO A 35 1.45 -29.73 21.43
CA PRO A 35 2.43 -29.09 20.57
C PRO A 35 3.53 -28.47 21.43
N LEU A 36 4.74 -28.44 20.89
CA LEU A 36 6.02 -27.90 21.37
C LEU A 36 6.02 -26.41 21.81
N MET A 37 4.89 -25.87 22.31
CA MET A 37 4.74 -24.46 22.68
C MET A 37 5.30 -24.09 24.07
N GLU A 38 5.51 -25.04 24.98
CA GLU A 38 5.99 -24.72 26.34
C GLU A 38 7.50 -24.36 26.38
N GLU A 39 8.29 -24.72 25.36
CA GLU A 39 9.74 -24.53 25.38
C GLU A 39 10.20 -23.18 24.77
N SER A 40 9.40 -22.54 23.91
CA SER A 40 9.77 -21.24 23.32
C SER A 40 9.34 -20.02 24.15
N VAL A 41 8.35 -20.17 25.04
CA VAL A 41 7.85 -19.08 25.89
C VAL A 41 8.59 -19.00 27.23
N SER A 42 9.17 -20.12 27.70
CA SER A 42 9.88 -20.19 28.98
C SER A 42 11.29 -19.56 28.97
N THR A 43 11.87 -19.26 27.81
CA THR A 43 13.19 -18.62 27.66
C THR A 43 13.20 -17.09 27.82
N LEU A 44 12.04 -16.43 28.01
CA LEU A 44 11.95 -14.96 28.06
C LEU A 44 11.93 -14.33 29.47
N GLY A 45 12.10 -15.11 30.56
CA GLY A 45 12.33 -14.52 31.89
C GLY A 45 11.21 -13.62 32.45
N LEU A 46 9.97 -13.76 31.96
CA LEU A 46 8.84 -12.85 32.21
C LEU A 46 8.14 -13.00 33.59
N LYS A 47 8.80 -13.54 34.62
CA LYS A 47 8.14 -13.89 35.90
C LYS A 47 8.04 -12.78 36.95
N HIS A 48 8.31 -11.51 36.63
CA HIS A 48 8.25 -10.45 37.63
C HIS A 48 7.04 -9.51 37.52
N ALA A 49 6.24 -9.56 38.60
CA ALA A 49 5.44 -8.48 39.18
C ALA A 49 4.09 -8.11 38.53
N PHE A 50 3.15 -9.05 38.46
CA PHE A 50 1.74 -8.69 38.59
C PHE A 50 1.02 -9.59 39.60
N ALA A 51 0.49 -8.96 40.65
CA ALA A 51 -0.40 -9.61 41.60
C ALA A 51 -1.65 -10.13 40.86
N LYS A 52 -2.10 -11.35 41.19
CA LYS A 52 -3.32 -12.00 40.68
C LYS A 52 -4.47 -10.99 40.54
N SER A 53 -4.65 -10.45 39.33
CA SER A 53 -5.63 -9.40 39.08
C SER A 53 -7.01 -10.05 39.06
N HIS A 54 -7.84 -9.70 40.04
CA HIS A 54 -9.24 -10.08 40.04
C HIS A 54 -9.93 -9.31 38.91
N GLY A 55 -10.43 -10.01 37.89
CA GLY A 55 -11.35 -9.54 36.85
C GLY A 55 -11.17 -8.09 36.39
N ARG A 56 -10.24 -7.85 35.46
CA ARG A 56 -10.01 -6.53 34.86
C ARG A 56 -11.29 -6.00 34.20
N ARG A 57 -11.76 -4.81 34.59
CA ARG A 57 -12.99 -4.17 34.07
C ARG A 57 -12.71 -3.33 32.81
N ARG A 58 -13.78 -2.97 32.07
CA ARG A 58 -13.77 -2.07 30.88
C ARG A 58 -12.88 -0.87 31.03
N THR A 59 -13.11 -0.15 32.12
CA THR A 59 -12.48 1.12 32.40
C THR A 59 -10.98 0.95 32.56
N THR A 60 -10.53 -0.16 33.14
CA THR A 60 -9.11 -0.45 33.35
C THR A 60 -8.39 -0.61 32.02
N SER A 61 -8.88 -1.48 31.13
CA SER A 61 -8.24 -1.71 29.82
C SER A 61 -8.11 -0.42 29.00
N TRP A 62 -9.15 0.42 28.95
CA TRP A 62 -9.13 1.66 28.17
C TRP A 62 -8.34 2.79 28.82
N GLN A 63 -8.30 2.85 30.15
CA GLN A 63 -7.47 3.81 30.89
C GLN A 63 -5.99 3.49 30.69
N ASP A 64 -5.63 2.22 30.65
CA ASP A 64 -4.25 1.78 30.49
C ASP A 64 -3.74 2.04 29.06
N LEU A 65 -4.58 1.80 28.05
CA LEU A 65 -4.22 2.00 26.64
C LEU A 65 -5.42 2.49 25.80
N PRO A 66 -5.53 3.80 25.50
CA PRO A 66 -6.59 4.35 24.68
C PRO A 66 -6.64 3.76 23.27
N GLN A 67 -7.83 3.64 22.66
CA GLN A 67 -7.99 3.01 21.33
C GLN A 67 -7.12 3.65 20.24
N LYS A 68 -6.94 4.98 20.28
CA LYS A 68 -6.04 5.70 19.35
C LYS A 68 -4.56 5.33 19.46
N MET A 69 -4.17 4.67 20.56
CA MET A 69 -2.83 4.16 20.85
C MET A 69 -2.74 2.62 20.78
N ARG A 70 -3.81 1.94 20.35
CA ARG A 70 -3.87 0.49 20.16
C ARG A 70 -3.48 0.06 18.74
N GLY A 71 -2.42 0.67 18.20
CA GLY A 71 -1.80 0.23 16.96
C GLY A 71 -0.91 -1.00 17.15
N ILE A 72 -0.93 -1.90 16.18
CA ILE A 72 0.12 -2.89 15.94
C ILE A 72 0.93 -2.45 14.72
N THR A 73 2.25 -2.41 14.83
CA THR A 73 3.11 -2.07 13.69
C THR A 73 3.19 -3.24 12.70
N MET A 74 3.48 -2.96 11.43
CA MET A 74 3.71 -3.99 10.43
C MET A 74 4.87 -4.92 10.84
N ARG A 75 5.91 -4.38 11.50
CA ARG A 75 7.01 -5.18 12.06
C ARG A 75 6.51 -6.22 13.06
N GLU A 76 5.73 -5.79 14.04
CA GLU A 76 5.20 -6.70 15.07
C GLU A 76 4.23 -7.74 14.49
N LEU A 77 3.46 -7.35 13.46
CA LEU A 77 2.61 -8.28 12.74
C LEU A 77 3.43 -9.28 11.93
N ASP A 78 4.52 -8.85 11.27
CA ASP A 78 5.47 -9.72 10.58
C ASP A 78 6.13 -10.70 11.56
N ASP A 79 6.58 -10.22 12.73
CA ASP A 79 7.20 -11.03 13.78
C ASP A 79 6.20 -12.07 14.33
N PHE A 80 4.93 -11.68 14.54
CA PHE A 80 3.86 -12.59 14.93
C PHE A 80 3.64 -13.68 13.88
N VAL A 81 3.58 -13.32 12.60
CA VAL A 81 3.38 -14.27 11.50
C VAL A 81 4.58 -15.21 11.35
N GLU A 82 5.81 -14.70 11.46
CA GLU A 82 7.03 -15.51 11.36
C GLU A 82 7.10 -16.53 12.49
N ALA A 83 6.87 -16.11 13.73
CA ALA A 83 6.89 -16.99 14.90
C ALA A 83 5.86 -18.14 14.83
N HIS A 84 4.82 -17.99 14.01
CA HIS A 84 3.74 -18.98 13.86
C HIS A 84 3.54 -19.43 12.40
N ARG A 85 4.56 -19.26 11.54
CA ARG A 85 4.46 -19.44 10.08
C ARG A 85 3.91 -20.81 9.69
N GLU A 86 4.49 -21.87 10.24
CA GLU A 86 4.09 -23.25 9.92
C GLU A 86 2.63 -23.52 10.31
N TRP A 87 2.22 -23.05 11.49
CA TRP A 87 0.85 -23.21 11.96
C TRP A 87 -0.14 -22.41 11.11
N ILE A 88 0.13 -21.14 10.84
CA ILE A 88 -0.75 -20.24 10.05
C ILE A 88 -0.94 -20.77 8.62
N THR A 89 0.14 -21.24 7.99
CA THR A 89 0.12 -21.67 6.58
C THR A 89 -0.35 -23.10 6.38
N GLY A 90 -0.38 -23.93 7.44
CA GLY A 90 -0.95 -25.27 7.35
C GLY A 90 -2.41 -25.23 6.90
N LYS A 91 -2.79 -26.07 5.94
CA LYS A 91 -4.17 -26.11 5.43
C LYS A 91 -5.05 -27.02 6.28
N LEU A 92 -6.29 -26.61 6.47
CA LEU A 92 -7.35 -27.37 7.12
C LEU A 92 -8.51 -27.52 6.14
N TRP A 93 -9.16 -28.68 6.14
CA TRP A 93 -10.39 -28.86 5.40
C TRP A 93 -11.50 -28.08 6.08
N ARG A 94 -12.18 -27.21 5.34
CA ARG A 94 -13.33 -26.42 5.79
C ARG A 94 -14.58 -26.84 5.04
N CYS A 95 -15.61 -27.23 5.79
CA CYS A 95 -16.88 -27.65 5.20
C CYS A 95 -17.57 -26.48 4.48
N SER A 96 -18.07 -26.72 3.27
CA SER A 96 -18.81 -25.72 2.50
C SER A 96 -20.18 -25.41 3.12
N ALA A 97 -20.78 -26.36 3.85
CA ALA A 97 -22.10 -26.22 4.44
C ALA A 97 -22.09 -25.42 5.75
N CYS A 98 -21.27 -25.81 6.73
CA CYS A 98 -21.24 -25.16 8.05
C CYS A 98 -20.05 -24.20 8.25
N GLY A 99 -19.06 -24.18 7.35
CA GLY A 99 -17.88 -23.33 7.48
C GLY A 99 -16.89 -23.72 8.59
N LEU A 100 -17.14 -24.81 9.33
CA LEU A 100 -16.24 -25.31 10.37
C LEU A 100 -15.06 -26.07 9.76
N SER A 101 -13.90 -25.93 10.40
CA SER A 101 -12.70 -26.72 10.12
C SER A 101 -12.62 -27.90 11.09
N THR A 102 -12.28 -29.09 10.57
CA THR A 102 -12.34 -30.35 11.35
C THR A 102 -10.97 -30.83 11.84
N GLY A 103 -9.91 -30.02 11.69
CA GLY A 103 -8.52 -30.47 11.93
C GLY A 103 -8.00 -31.49 10.91
N SER A 104 -8.90 -32.21 10.24
CA SER A 104 -8.63 -33.13 9.14
C SER A 104 -8.26 -32.40 7.84
N GLN A 105 -7.50 -33.08 6.98
CA GLN A 105 -7.23 -32.64 5.61
C GLN A 105 -8.31 -33.07 4.61
N THR A 106 -9.25 -33.91 5.03
CA THR A 106 -10.34 -34.43 4.19
C THR A 106 -11.68 -34.40 4.93
N GLY A 107 -12.76 -34.32 4.16
CA GLY A 107 -14.11 -34.54 4.68
C GLY A 107 -14.38 -36.02 5.03
N PRO A 108 -15.58 -36.35 5.54
CA PRO A 108 -16.71 -35.44 5.78
C PRO A 108 -16.56 -34.54 7.01
N CYS A 109 -17.41 -33.53 7.13
CA CYS A 109 -17.50 -32.67 8.31
C CYS A 109 -18.04 -33.46 9.51
N PHE A 110 -17.35 -33.43 10.66
CA PHE A 110 -17.83 -34.11 11.87
C PHE A 110 -19.14 -33.52 12.41
N GLU A 111 -19.41 -32.24 12.19
CA GLU A 111 -20.59 -31.56 12.76
C GLU A 111 -21.86 -31.79 11.94
N CYS A 112 -21.78 -31.63 10.62
CA CYS A 112 -22.95 -31.68 9.73
C CYS A 112 -22.94 -32.85 8.73
N ASN A 113 -21.92 -33.70 8.78
CA ASN A 113 -21.67 -34.79 7.84
C ASN A 113 -21.55 -34.35 6.36
N GLY A 114 -21.38 -33.06 6.09
CA GLY A 114 -21.18 -32.52 4.74
C GLY A 114 -19.90 -33.07 4.12
N THR A 115 -20.00 -33.59 2.90
CA THR A 115 -18.87 -34.15 2.15
C THR A 115 -18.11 -33.10 1.33
N GLU A 116 -18.76 -31.97 1.05
CA GLU A 116 -18.17 -30.86 0.31
C GLU A 116 -17.41 -29.89 1.22
N GLY A 117 -16.23 -29.50 0.77
CA GLY A 117 -15.39 -28.54 1.47
C GLY A 117 -14.15 -28.18 0.66
N LYS A 118 -13.38 -27.23 1.18
CA LYS A 118 -12.13 -26.77 0.57
C LYS A 118 -11.01 -26.75 1.60
N LEU A 119 -9.81 -27.10 1.16
CA LEU A 119 -8.60 -26.89 1.94
C LEU A 119 -8.30 -25.39 1.98
N GLN A 120 -8.26 -24.83 3.17
CA GLN A 120 -7.96 -23.41 3.40
C GLN A 120 -6.91 -23.24 4.49
N MET A 121 -6.17 -22.14 4.42
CA MET A 121 -5.31 -21.73 5.53
C MET A 121 -6.15 -21.26 6.72
N LYS A 122 -5.52 -21.12 7.89
CA LYS A 122 -6.22 -20.67 9.10
C LYS A 122 -6.74 -19.25 8.90
N ASN A 123 -7.94 -18.99 9.38
CA ASN A 123 -8.54 -17.66 9.39
C ASN A 123 -8.34 -16.96 10.74
N LEU A 124 -8.87 -15.75 10.88
CA LEU A 124 -8.65 -14.96 12.09
C LEU A 124 -9.43 -15.49 13.32
N TYR A 125 -10.53 -16.23 13.12
CA TYR A 125 -11.18 -16.94 14.24
C TYR A 125 -10.22 -17.96 14.87
N GLU A 126 -9.54 -18.73 14.04
CA GLU A 126 -8.58 -19.75 14.48
C GLU A 126 -7.34 -19.10 15.09
N VAL A 127 -6.78 -18.07 14.46
CA VAL A 127 -5.63 -17.30 15.00
C VAL A 127 -5.98 -16.69 16.36
N CYS A 128 -7.18 -16.11 16.49
CA CYS A 128 -7.63 -15.53 17.75
C CYS A 128 -7.76 -16.60 18.84
N LYS A 129 -8.43 -17.72 18.54
CA LYS A 129 -8.68 -18.82 19.48
C LYS A 129 -7.40 -19.53 19.92
N HIS A 130 -6.50 -19.83 18.99
CA HIS A 130 -5.37 -20.73 19.23
C HIS A 130 -4.03 -20.02 19.47
N LEU A 131 -3.89 -18.75 19.08
CA LEU A 131 -2.65 -17.99 19.28
C LEU A 131 -2.87 -16.77 20.18
N ILE A 132 -3.77 -15.84 19.79
CA ILE A 132 -3.92 -14.56 20.49
C ILE A 132 -4.42 -14.75 21.93
N LYS A 133 -5.53 -15.49 22.11
CA LYS A 133 -6.11 -15.73 23.44
C LYS A 133 -5.11 -16.43 24.38
N PRO A 134 -4.49 -17.57 24.01
CA PRO A 134 -3.50 -18.21 24.87
C PRO A 134 -2.35 -17.29 25.30
N ILE A 135 -1.80 -16.47 24.39
CA ILE A 135 -0.72 -15.52 24.72
C ILE A 135 -1.20 -14.48 25.74
N CYS A 136 -2.45 -14.04 25.65
CA CYS A 136 -2.99 -12.97 26.49
C CYS A 136 -3.75 -13.49 27.72
N GLU A 137 -3.79 -14.81 27.95
CA GLU A 137 -4.63 -15.48 28.95
C GLU A 137 -4.23 -15.10 30.37
N GLU A 138 -2.92 -15.04 30.66
CA GLU A 138 -2.40 -14.77 32.00
C GLU A 138 -2.81 -13.38 32.51
N GLU A 139 -2.77 -12.37 31.64
CA GLU A 139 -3.05 -10.98 31.99
C GLU A 139 -4.46 -10.50 31.63
N LYS A 140 -5.21 -11.31 30.86
CA LYS A 140 -6.55 -11.00 30.36
C LYS A 140 -6.61 -9.65 29.64
N VAL A 141 -5.65 -9.41 28.75
CA VAL A 141 -5.51 -8.18 27.95
C VAL A 141 -5.75 -8.42 26.46
N SER A 142 -5.83 -7.35 25.66
CA SER A 142 -5.68 -7.46 24.21
C SER A 142 -4.23 -7.76 23.83
N TYR A 143 -4.02 -8.27 22.61
CA TYR A 143 -2.67 -8.52 22.10
C TYR A 143 -1.84 -7.24 22.02
N VAL A 144 -2.46 -6.10 21.65
CA VAL A 144 -1.76 -4.82 21.58
C VAL A 144 -1.38 -4.29 22.96
N GLU A 145 -2.20 -4.52 23.98
CA GLU A 145 -1.83 -4.22 25.37
C GLU A 145 -0.64 -5.07 25.82
N TYR A 146 -0.64 -6.37 25.50
CA TYR A 146 0.50 -7.27 25.74
C TYR A 146 1.78 -6.78 25.03
N LEU A 147 1.68 -6.35 23.77
CA LEU A 147 2.83 -5.76 23.06
C LEU A 147 3.31 -4.45 23.70
N ALA A 148 2.39 -3.56 24.11
CA ALA A 148 2.74 -2.31 24.77
C ALA A 148 3.51 -2.57 26.08
N GLN A 149 3.10 -3.56 26.86
CA GLN A 149 3.81 -3.97 28.07
C GLN A 149 5.23 -4.47 27.79
N ARG A 150 5.41 -5.25 26.73
CA ARG A 150 6.76 -5.68 26.29
C ARG A 150 7.65 -4.49 25.90
N ARG A 151 7.10 -3.51 25.17
CA ARG A 151 7.83 -2.27 24.85
C ARG A 151 8.24 -1.50 26.11
N CYS A 152 7.39 -1.47 27.15
CA CYS A 152 7.74 -0.83 28.44
C CYS A 152 9.01 -1.42 29.04
N GLN A 153 9.15 -2.75 28.98
CA GLN A 153 10.28 -3.45 29.59
C GLN A 153 11.59 -3.13 28.89
N GLU A 154 11.52 -2.85 27.58
CA GLU A 154 12.69 -2.49 26.76
C GLU A 154 13.05 -1.01 26.86
N GLU A 155 12.06 -0.10 26.93
CA GLU A 155 12.27 1.36 26.82
C GLU A 155 11.97 2.17 28.10
N GLY A 156 11.48 1.53 29.17
CA GLY A 156 11.22 2.17 30.47
C GLY A 156 9.90 2.96 30.58
N GLU A 157 9.09 3.02 29.52
CA GLU A 157 7.79 3.72 29.53
C GLU A 157 6.74 2.97 28.67
N SER A 158 5.49 2.90 29.16
CA SER A 158 4.38 2.29 28.42
C SER A 158 3.94 3.15 27.26
N LYS A 159 4.49 2.84 26.08
CA LYS A 159 4.13 3.50 24.83
C LYS A 159 3.26 2.58 23.99
N GLY A 160 1.99 2.96 23.91
CA GLY A 160 1.14 2.55 22.80
C GLY A 160 1.67 3.03 21.47
N VAL A 161 1.11 2.48 20.39
CA VAL A 161 1.42 2.92 19.02
C VAL A 161 0.21 3.64 18.47
N ALA A 162 0.41 4.88 18.04
CA ALA A 162 -0.64 5.67 17.41
C ALA A 162 -1.18 4.97 16.15
N VAL A 163 -2.49 4.99 15.93
CA VAL A 163 -3.14 4.28 14.81
C VAL A 163 -3.07 5.11 13.52
N ASN A 164 -2.32 4.64 12.52
CA ASN A 164 -2.29 5.26 11.19
C ASN A 164 -3.41 4.80 10.26
N THR A 165 -3.80 3.53 10.37
CA THR A 165 -4.80 2.91 9.50
C THR A 165 -5.73 2.02 10.30
N PHE A 166 -7.03 2.23 10.12
CA PHE A 166 -8.06 1.36 10.66
C PHE A 166 -8.31 0.22 9.66
N VAL A 167 -8.32 -1.03 10.11
CA VAL A 167 -8.52 -2.18 9.24
C VAL A 167 -9.93 -2.73 9.40
N SER A 168 -10.76 -2.56 8.37
CA SER A 168 -12.07 -3.21 8.25
C SER A 168 -11.89 -4.55 7.55
N HIS A 169 -12.35 -5.65 8.16
CA HIS A 169 -12.14 -6.98 7.59
C HIS A 169 -13.15 -8.01 8.10
N TRP A 170 -13.32 -9.10 7.34
CA TRP A 170 -14.02 -10.29 7.80
C TRP A 170 -13.04 -11.26 8.49
N TRP A 171 -13.48 -11.91 9.57
CA TRP A 171 -12.65 -12.85 10.33
C TRP A 171 -12.47 -14.22 9.65
N GLY A 172 -13.35 -14.57 8.70
CA GLY A 172 -13.28 -15.85 8.02
C GLY A 172 -12.31 -15.90 6.83
N GLU A 173 -11.72 -14.77 6.46
CA GLU A 173 -10.65 -14.72 5.47
C GLU A 173 -9.39 -15.44 5.99
N GLU A 174 -8.69 -16.14 5.08
CA GLU A 174 -7.39 -16.76 5.38
C GLU A 174 -6.40 -15.71 5.90
N PHE A 175 -5.86 -15.93 7.10
CA PHE A 175 -5.01 -14.96 7.80
C PHE A 175 -3.73 -14.63 7.02
N ALA A 176 -3.18 -15.58 6.28
CA ALA A 176 -2.03 -15.32 5.41
C ALA A 176 -2.36 -14.36 4.25
N ASN A 177 -3.59 -14.41 3.71
CA ASN A 177 -4.03 -13.46 2.67
C ASN A 177 -4.28 -12.08 3.27
N PHE A 178 -4.88 -12.03 4.46
CA PHE A 178 -5.07 -10.82 5.27
C PHE A 178 -3.72 -10.11 5.54
N HIS A 179 -2.72 -10.86 6.02
CA HIS A 179 -1.37 -10.36 6.27
C HIS A 179 -0.71 -9.85 4.99
N ALA A 180 -0.77 -10.61 3.90
CA ALA A 180 -0.23 -10.20 2.61
C ALA A 180 -0.89 -8.91 2.09
N ALA A 181 -2.20 -8.72 2.31
CA ALA A 181 -2.91 -7.49 1.95
C ALA A 181 -2.38 -6.28 2.72
N LEU A 182 -2.19 -6.40 4.04
CA LEU A 182 -1.66 -5.32 4.89
C LEU A 182 -0.18 -5.01 4.60
N SER A 183 0.62 -6.04 4.32
CA SER A 183 2.01 -5.87 3.91
C SER A 183 2.11 -5.08 2.61
N ARG A 184 1.35 -5.46 1.57
CA ARG A 184 1.27 -4.70 0.31
C ARG A 184 0.73 -3.28 0.50
N TYR A 185 -0.19 -3.10 1.44
CA TYR A 185 -0.71 -1.79 1.75
C TYR A 185 0.35 -0.87 2.36
N SER A 186 1.05 -1.30 3.42
CA SER A 186 2.10 -0.49 4.03
C SER A 186 3.22 -0.18 3.03
N GLU A 187 3.63 -1.16 2.20
CA GLU A 187 4.63 -0.96 1.15
C GLU A 187 4.22 0.11 0.14
N ASN A 188 2.97 0.08 -0.34
CA ASN A 188 2.46 1.06 -1.31
C ASN A 188 2.32 2.47 -0.70
N ARG A 189 1.87 2.57 0.56
CA ARG A 189 1.74 3.87 1.25
C ARG A 189 3.10 4.48 1.55
N CYS A 190 4.05 3.68 1.98
CA CYS A 190 5.43 4.12 2.15
C CYS A 190 6.06 4.51 0.82
N GLU A 191 5.82 3.78 -0.26
CA GLU A 191 6.29 4.17 -1.60
C GLU A 191 5.77 5.56 -2.00
N ALA A 192 4.47 5.81 -1.83
CA ALA A 192 3.88 7.11 -2.14
C ALA A 192 4.55 8.23 -1.34
N ALA A 193 4.81 8.02 -0.04
CA ALA A 193 5.45 9.00 0.84
C ALA A 193 6.94 9.22 0.56
N ILE A 194 7.66 8.20 0.07
CA ILE A 194 9.12 8.23 -0.18
C ILE A 194 9.47 8.68 -1.61
N SER A 195 8.48 8.74 -2.51
CA SER A 195 8.70 9.06 -3.92
C SER A 195 9.48 10.37 -4.12
N ASN A 196 9.20 11.42 -3.34
CA ASN A 196 9.85 12.73 -3.50
C ASN A 196 11.33 12.73 -3.14
N PRO A 197 11.73 12.35 -1.92
CA PRO A 197 13.14 12.40 -1.52
C PRO A 197 14.00 11.43 -2.32
N THR A 198 13.47 10.25 -2.70
CA THR A 198 14.28 9.28 -3.46
C THR A 198 14.60 9.75 -4.86
N ILE A 199 13.76 10.57 -5.48
CA ILE A 199 14.06 11.16 -6.78
C ILE A 199 15.28 12.06 -6.72
N TRP A 200 15.45 12.82 -5.64
CA TRP A 200 16.65 13.63 -5.45
C TRP A 200 17.90 12.78 -5.29
N ILE A 201 17.80 11.61 -4.65
CA ILE A 201 18.92 10.64 -4.60
C ILE A 201 19.33 10.27 -6.03
N PHE A 202 18.38 9.91 -6.89
CA PHE A 202 18.68 9.62 -8.30
C PHE A 202 19.36 10.79 -9.00
N VAL A 203 18.79 12.01 -8.91
CA VAL A 203 19.31 13.20 -9.59
C VAL A 203 20.71 13.54 -9.11
N VAL A 204 20.93 13.59 -7.79
CA VAL A 204 22.24 13.90 -7.19
C VAL A 204 23.27 12.84 -7.56
N THR A 205 22.94 11.55 -7.43
CA THR A 205 23.86 10.47 -7.80
C THR A 205 24.21 10.52 -9.29
N TRP A 206 23.24 10.81 -10.16
CA TRP A 206 23.50 10.91 -11.59
C TRP A 206 24.42 12.08 -11.92
N VAL A 207 24.15 13.27 -11.38
CA VAL A 207 25.00 14.46 -11.58
C VAL A 207 26.42 14.21 -11.06
N VAL A 208 26.57 13.68 -9.85
CA VAL A 208 27.89 13.37 -9.27
C VAL A 208 28.63 12.32 -10.09
N ALA A 209 27.95 11.25 -10.51
CA ALA A 209 28.58 10.21 -11.34
C ALA A 209 29.01 10.76 -12.72
N SER A 210 28.19 11.59 -13.36
CA SER A 210 28.55 12.24 -14.63
C SER A 210 29.75 13.17 -14.46
N VAL A 211 29.82 13.96 -13.38
CA VAL A 211 30.96 14.85 -13.10
C VAL A 211 32.25 14.04 -12.86
N ILE A 212 32.17 12.96 -12.07
CA ILE A 212 33.33 12.09 -11.78
C ILE A 212 33.84 11.44 -13.07
N LEU A 213 32.95 10.87 -13.88
CA LEU A 213 33.35 10.20 -15.11
C LEU A 213 33.90 11.19 -16.14
N ALA A 214 33.33 12.40 -16.24
CA ALA A 214 33.88 13.46 -17.08
C ALA A 214 35.29 13.86 -16.62
N ALA A 215 35.51 14.03 -15.32
CA ALA A 215 36.83 14.33 -14.76
C ALA A 215 37.83 13.19 -15.02
N MET A 216 37.42 11.93 -14.85
CA MET A 216 38.24 10.76 -15.18
C MET A 216 38.64 10.74 -16.66
N TRP A 217 37.72 11.10 -17.56
CA TRP A 217 38.03 11.17 -18.99
C TRP A 217 39.03 12.27 -19.32
N CYS A 218 38.92 13.46 -18.70
CA CYS A 218 39.91 14.51 -18.86
C CYS A 218 41.31 14.08 -18.40
N ILE A 219 41.41 13.20 -17.40
CA ILE A 219 42.68 12.67 -16.90
C ILE A 219 43.24 11.56 -17.82
N VAL A 220 42.39 10.64 -18.28
CA VAL A 220 42.82 9.49 -19.10
C VAL A 220 43.09 9.87 -20.55
N SER A 221 42.41 10.89 -21.05
CA SER A 221 42.54 11.40 -22.42
C SER A 221 42.89 12.89 -22.38
N PRO A 222 44.11 13.25 -21.94
CA PRO A 222 44.53 14.64 -21.96
C PRO A 222 44.44 15.16 -23.40
N PRO A 223 44.05 16.43 -23.59
CA PRO A 223 43.99 17.02 -24.91
C PRO A 223 45.36 16.84 -25.59
N PRO A 224 45.40 16.46 -26.88
CA PRO A 224 46.66 16.31 -27.58
C PRO A 224 47.44 17.62 -27.46
N THR A 225 48.65 17.55 -26.92
CA THR A 225 49.58 18.69 -26.85
C THR A 225 50.11 18.94 -28.25
N VAL A 226 49.30 19.58 -29.09
CA VAL A 226 49.72 19.97 -30.43
C VAL A 226 50.70 21.13 -30.28
N SER A 227 52.00 20.84 -30.33
CA SER A 227 53.06 21.83 -30.49
C SER A 227 53.02 22.40 -31.91
N TYR A 228 52.05 23.28 -32.16
CA TYR A 228 51.84 23.83 -33.50
C TYR A 228 52.76 25.01 -33.78
N SER A 229 53.62 24.87 -34.80
CA SER A 229 54.33 25.99 -35.42
C SER A 229 53.44 26.57 -36.54
N PRO A 230 53.10 27.86 -36.50
CA PRO A 230 52.08 28.46 -37.36
C PRO A 230 52.59 28.66 -38.78
N SER A 231 52.73 27.59 -39.57
CA SER A 231 52.84 27.71 -41.02
C SER A 231 51.43 27.80 -41.62
N LYS A 232 51.16 28.85 -42.40
CA LYS A 232 49.84 29.16 -43.00
C LYS A 232 49.46 28.24 -44.17
N SER A 233 49.93 26.99 -44.16
CA SER A 233 49.65 26.01 -45.21
C SER A 233 48.19 25.53 -45.11
N PRO A 234 47.39 25.61 -46.20
CA PRO A 234 46.03 25.05 -46.24
C PRO A 234 45.97 23.56 -45.90
N GLN A 235 47.03 22.80 -46.19
CA GLN A 235 47.12 21.38 -45.86
C GLN A 235 47.18 21.14 -44.34
N ALA A 236 47.83 22.04 -43.61
CA ALA A 236 47.97 21.92 -42.17
C ALA A 236 46.63 22.16 -41.44
N ILE A 237 45.78 23.06 -41.97
CA ILE A 237 44.40 23.26 -41.50
C ILE A 237 43.56 22.00 -41.72
N GLN A 238 43.70 21.33 -42.86
CA GLN A 238 42.91 20.14 -43.18
C GLN A 238 43.31 18.92 -42.34
N ILE A 239 44.60 18.77 -42.04
CA ILE A 239 45.08 17.75 -41.09
C ILE A 239 44.52 18.03 -39.70
N LEU A 240 44.60 19.28 -39.23
CA LEU A 240 44.06 19.68 -37.92
C LEU A 240 42.56 19.38 -37.80
N TRP A 241 41.79 19.68 -38.85
CA TRP A 241 40.36 19.40 -38.91
C TRP A 241 40.04 17.89 -38.85
N ASN A 242 40.78 17.06 -39.59
CA ASN A 242 40.57 15.62 -39.60
C ASN A 242 40.92 14.98 -38.25
N THR A 243 42.02 15.40 -37.63
CA THR A 243 42.41 14.95 -36.28
C THR A 243 41.35 15.36 -35.25
N TRP A 244 40.92 16.62 -35.29
CA TRP A 244 39.85 17.11 -34.41
C TRP A 244 38.54 16.33 -34.60
N LYS A 245 38.17 15.99 -35.84
CA LYS A 245 36.96 15.22 -36.14
C LYS A 245 37.02 13.80 -35.57
N GLU A 246 38.15 13.12 -35.66
CA GLU A 246 38.30 11.76 -35.09
C GLU A 246 38.37 11.78 -33.56
N ASP A 247 39.08 12.74 -32.97
CA ASP A 247 39.11 12.93 -31.52
C ASP A 247 37.71 13.30 -30.99
N TYR A 248 36.97 14.11 -31.74
CA TYR A 248 35.59 14.45 -31.41
C TYR A 248 34.67 13.22 -31.41
N LYS A 249 34.76 12.34 -32.41
CA LYS A 249 33.99 11.08 -32.44
C LYS A 249 34.31 10.20 -31.25
N ARG A 250 35.58 10.14 -30.83
CA ARG A 250 36.00 9.38 -29.65
C ARG A 250 35.44 10.01 -28.37
N LEU A 251 35.58 11.32 -28.21
CA LEU A 251 35.06 12.06 -27.05
C LEU A 251 33.53 11.95 -26.94
N SER A 252 32.80 12.03 -28.05
CA SER A 252 31.34 11.89 -28.06
C SER A 252 30.91 10.46 -27.72
N ALA A 253 31.56 9.44 -28.29
CA ALA A 253 31.30 8.05 -27.94
C ALA A 253 31.58 7.79 -26.44
N MET A 254 32.69 8.29 -25.91
CA MET A 254 33.04 8.14 -24.49
C MET A 254 32.09 8.91 -23.57
N SER A 255 31.63 10.10 -23.97
CA SER A 255 30.60 10.85 -23.22
C SER A 255 29.29 10.08 -23.15
N ILE A 256 28.85 9.46 -24.24
CA ILE A 256 27.63 8.64 -24.26
C ILE A 256 27.79 7.43 -23.32
N ILE A 257 28.92 6.72 -23.41
CA ILE A 257 29.19 5.57 -22.53
C ILE A 257 29.24 6.03 -21.06
N SER A 258 29.91 7.15 -20.78
CA SER A 258 29.98 7.77 -19.47
C SER A 258 28.59 8.07 -18.91
N ASP A 259 27.73 8.73 -19.68
CA ASP A 259 26.37 9.05 -19.24
C ASP A 259 25.51 7.80 -19.04
N MET A 260 25.67 6.77 -19.88
CA MET A 260 25.01 5.48 -19.67
C MET A 260 25.45 4.81 -18.37
N VAL A 261 26.76 4.84 -18.07
CA VAL A 261 27.31 4.30 -16.81
C VAL A 261 26.81 5.12 -15.62
N ALA A 262 26.86 6.45 -15.69
CA ALA A 262 26.36 7.35 -14.65
C ALA A 262 24.87 7.10 -14.36
N PHE A 263 24.06 6.94 -15.41
CA PHE A 263 22.64 6.62 -15.31
C PHE A 263 22.39 5.24 -14.69
N ALA A 264 23.15 4.22 -15.08
CA ALA A 264 23.06 2.87 -14.51
C ALA A 264 23.40 2.86 -13.01
N VAL A 265 24.48 3.55 -12.62
CA VAL A 265 24.89 3.71 -11.22
C VAL A 265 23.81 4.45 -10.44
N ALA A 266 23.30 5.58 -10.95
CA ALA A 266 22.24 6.35 -10.31
C ALA A 266 20.95 5.53 -10.15
N SER A 267 20.59 4.74 -11.17
CA SER A 267 19.43 3.85 -11.14
C SER A 267 19.58 2.76 -10.09
N PHE A 268 20.77 2.15 -9.98
CA PHE A 268 21.07 1.13 -8.97
C PHE A 268 21.02 1.70 -7.55
N VAL A 269 21.69 2.84 -7.32
CA VAL A 269 21.68 3.52 -6.01
C VAL A 269 20.27 3.96 -5.63
N TYR A 270 19.52 4.55 -6.58
CA TYR A 270 18.11 4.90 -6.41
C TYR A 270 17.28 3.68 -6.01
N TRP A 271 17.35 2.60 -6.78
CA TRP A 271 16.59 1.37 -6.51
C TRP A 271 16.95 0.77 -5.15
N ARG A 272 18.24 0.67 -4.83
CA ARG A 272 18.71 0.12 -3.56
C ARG A 272 18.26 0.97 -2.37
N SER A 273 18.47 2.28 -2.45
CA SER A 273 18.10 3.24 -1.40
C SER A 273 16.59 3.26 -1.19
N ARG A 274 15.83 3.31 -2.29
CA ARG A 274 14.37 3.24 -2.28
C ARG A 274 13.88 1.96 -1.60
N ARG A 275 14.44 0.79 -1.96
CA ARG A 275 14.04 -0.50 -1.36
C ARG A 275 14.34 -0.56 0.14
N ILE A 276 15.49 -0.03 0.58
CA ILE A 276 15.86 0.03 2.01
C ILE A 276 14.91 0.95 2.78
N LEU A 277 14.69 2.18 2.28
CA LEU A 277 13.83 3.16 2.92
C LEU A 277 12.37 2.69 2.97
N GLN A 278 11.88 2.08 1.89
CA GLN A 278 10.54 1.53 1.80
C GLN A 278 10.32 0.45 2.86
N ARG A 279 11.24 -0.53 2.95
CA ARG A 279 11.13 -1.62 3.94
C ARG A 279 11.16 -1.12 5.38
N ARG A 280 12.03 -0.16 5.70
CA ARG A 280 12.11 0.38 7.07
C ARG A 280 10.83 1.12 7.46
N ARG A 281 10.32 1.99 6.58
CA ARG A 281 9.10 2.76 6.87
C ARG A 281 7.84 1.91 6.82
N SER A 282 7.77 0.90 5.96
CA SER A 282 6.61 0.00 5.90
C SER A 282 6.48 -0.79 7.19
N GLN A 283 7.60 -1.21 7.78
CA GLN A 283 7.66 -1.87 9.07
C GLN A 283 7.17 -1.02 10.24
N GLU A 284 7.30 0.31 10.15
CA GLU A 284 6.83 1.26 11.18
C GLU A 284 5.35 1.63 11.02
N TRP A 285 4.73 1.26 9.89
CA TRP A 285 3.32 1.57 9.65
C TRP A 285 2.43 0.82 10.64
N SER A 286 1.48 1.52 11.25
CA SER A 286 0.62 0.93 12.28
C SER A 286 -0.82 0.72 11.83
N PHE A 287 -1.43 -0.32 12.39
CA PHE A 287 -2.79 -0.74 12.10
C PHE A 287 -3.59 -0.89 13.39
N TRP A 288 -4.85 -0.48 13.36
CA TRP A 288 -5.84 -0.95 14.32
C TRP A 288 -6.60 -2.11 13.70
N ILE A 289 -6.48 -3.30 14.31
CA ILE A 289 -7.10 -4.54 13.83
C ILE A 289 -7.91 -5.13 14.98
N CYS A 290 -9.21 -5.33 14.79
CA CYS A 290 -10.12 -5.63 15.90
C CYS A 290 -9.73 -6.90 16.69
N ALA A 291 -9.21 -7.96 16.04
CA ALA A 291 -8.79 -9.18 16.73
C ALA A 291 -7.57 -8.99 17.66
N PHE A 292 -6.70 -8.02 17.35
CA PHE A 292 -5.50 -7.72 18.13
C PHE A 292 -5.74 -6.58 19.14
N ALA A 293 -6.50 -5.56 18.75
CA ALA A 293 -6.71 -4.35 19.53
C ALA A 293 -7.78 -4.53 20.62
N ASN A 294 -8.85 -5.28 20.35
CA ASN A 294 -9.90 -5.53 21.33
C ASN A 294 -9.48 -6.62 22.31
N ASN A 295 -9.86 -6.44 23.57
CA ASN A 295 -9.64 -7.44 24.60
C ASN A 295 -10.62 -8.61 24.40
N GLN A 296 -10.09 -9.74 23.92
CA GLN A 296 -10.88 -10.92 23.56
C GLN A 296 -11.44 -11.69 24.77
N PHE A 297 -11.06 -11.29 25.98
CA PHE A 297 -11.60 -11.78 27.26
C PHE A 297 -12.74 -10.92 27.79
N ALA A 298 -12.94 -9.74 27.21
CA ALA A 298 -13.91 -8.77 27.66
C ALA A 298 -14.54 -8.03 26.46
N ILE A 299 -15.13 -8.81 25.55
CA ILE A 299 -15.61 -8.33 24.25
C ILE A 299 -16.77 -7.33 24.38
N ASP A 300 -17.52 -7.38 25.48
CA ASP A 300 -18.60 -6.43 25.79
C ASP A 300 -18.10 -4.99 25.88
N HIS A 301 -16.78 -4.79 25.98
CA HIS A 301 -16.15 -3.47 25.97
C HIS A 301 -15.93 -2.93 24.56
N ALA A 302 -15.91 -3.81 23.56
CA ALA A 302 -15.79 -3.43 22.17
C ALA A 302 -17.10 -2.89 21.60
N ILE A 303 -18.22 -3.44 22.07
CA ILE A 303 -19.60 -3.04 21.76
C ILE A 303 -19.94 -1.85 22.69
N GLY A 304 -20.52 -0.78 22.16
CA GLY A 304 -20.73 0.48 22.92
C GLY A 304 -21.45 0.30 24.27
N SER A 305 -21.29 1.25 25.20
CA SER A 305 -22.08 1.26 26.45
C SER A 305 -23.44 1.93 26.25
N ASN A 306 -24.49 1.45 26.92
CA ASN A 306 -25.82 2.06 26.94
C ASN A 306 -26.39 2.30 25.54
N ASP A 307 -26.26 1.30 24.66
CA ASP A 307 -26.68 1.35 23.25
C ASP A 307 -26.04 2.49 22.42
N ASN A 308 -25.01 3.15 22.96
CA ASN A 308 -24.32 4.23 22.27
C ASN A 308 -23.11 3.70 21.51
N LEU A 309 -23.29 3.46 20.21
CA LEU A 309 -22.24 2.95 19.31
C LEU A 309 -21.05 3.90 19.14
N SER A 310 -21.18 5.20 19.41
CA SER A 310 -20.04 6.12 19.36
C SER A 310 -19.01 5.83 20.46
N THR A 311 -19.43 5.16 21.53
CA THR A 311 -18.55 4.69 22.61
C THR A 311 -17.99 3.29 22.36
N SER A 312 -18.22 2.72 21.18
CA SER A 312 -17.61 1.45 20.80
C SER A 312 -16.11 1.60 20.57
N SER A 313 -15.37 0.50 20.71
CA SER A 313 -13.93 0.47 20.37
C SER A 313 -13.67 0.87 18.92
N PHE A 314 -14.55 0.46 18.00
CA PHE A 314 -14.49 0.74 16.57
C PHE A 314 -14.64 2.24 16.28
N ALA A 315 -15.69 2.88 16.81
CA ALA A 315 -15.90 4.32 16.65
C ALA A 315 -14.74 5.12 17.26
N THR A 316 -14.30 4.77 18.47
CA THR A 316 -13.20 5.47 19.15
C THR A 316 -11.87 5.35 18.39
N ALA A 317 -11.61 4.21 17.75
CA ALA A 317 -10.41 4.03 16.91
C ALA A 317 -10.51 4.81 15.58
N LEU A 318 -11.71 4.84 14.97
CA LEU A 318 -11.99 5.64 13.77
C LEU A 318 -11.88 7.16 14.03
N GLU A 319 -12.08 7.58 15.27
CA GLU A 319 -11.95 8.97 15.71
C GLU A 319 -10.52 9.41 16.04
N ALA A 320 -9.50 8.55 15.88
CA ALA A 320 -8.13 8.89 16.23
C ALA A 320 -7.55 10.01 15.35
N ASP A 321 -6.92 11.02 15.97
CA ASP A 321 -6.34 12.18 15.26
C ASP A 321 -5.20 11.81 14.29
N THR A 322 -4.61 10.63 14.48
CA THR A 322 -3.51 10.10 13.64
C THR A 322 -4.00 9.19 12.52
N LEU A 323 -5.31 8.92 12.47
CA LEU A 323 -5.92 8.07 11.47
C LEU A 323 -5.91 8.76 10.11
N MET A 324 -5.22 8.16 9.15
CA MET A 324 -5.17 8.68 7.78
C MET A 324 -6.23 8.03 6.89
N GLU A 325 -6.40 6.71 7.02
CA GLU A 325 -7.19 5.91 6.10
C GLU A 325 -7.88 4.73 6.79
N VAL A 326 -8.94 4.24 6.14
CA VAL A 326 -9.62 2.98 6.46
C VAL A 326 -9.28 1.98 5.35
N ALA A 327 -8.51 0.96 5.69
CA ALA A 327 -8.17 -0.13 4.78
C ALA A 327 -9.19 -1.26 4.93
N VAL A 328 -9.94 -1.54 3.87
CA VAL A 328 -10.94 -2.59 3.83
C VAL A 328 -10.40 -3.79 3.09
N ILE A 329 -10.24 -4.90 3.81
CA ILE A 329 -9.77 -6.15 3.21
C ILE A 329 -10.96 -6.86 2.60
N VAL A 330 -10.90 -7.06 1.28
CA VAL A 330 -11.96 -7.65 0.48
C VAL A 330 -11.52 -8.99 -0.09
N ASP A 331 -12.38 -10.00 0.09
CA ASP A 331 -12.28 -11.26 -0.64
C ASP A 331 -13.00 -11.19 -1.98
N ASP A 332 -12.97 -12.28 -2.75
CA ASP A 332 -13.56 -12.33 -4.09
C ASP A 332 -15.09 -12.16 -4.06
N ASP A 333 -15.74 -12.47 -2.93
CA ASP A 333 -17.19 -12.45 -2.74
C ASP A 333 -17.69 -11.20 -1.97
N VAL A 334 -16.76 -10.33 -1.54
CA VAL A 334 -17.01 -9.10 -0.77
C VAL A 334 -17.82 -9.39 0.50
N VAL A 335 -17.49 -10.49 1.20
CA VAL A 335 -18.19 -10.94 2.41
C VAL A 335 -18.13 -9.91 3.52
N VAL A 336 -17.08 -9.08 3.55
CA VAL A 336 -16.91 -8.00 4.52
C VAL A 336 -18.15 -7.11 4.62
N TYR A 337 -18.75 -6.69 3.50
CA TYR A 337 -19.94 -5.81 3.51
C TYR A 337 -21.27 -6.55 3.65
N ARG A 338 -21.24 -7.89 3.74
CA ARG A 338 -22.39 -8.70 4.17
C ARG A 338 -22.46 -8.82 5.69
N ARG A 339 -21.57 -8.14 6.43
CA ARG A 339 -21.55 -8.10 7.89
C ARG A 339 -21.84 -6.69 8.39
N ILE A 340 -22.78 -6.58 9.33
CA ILE A 340 -23.28 -5.28 9.75
C ILE A 340 -22.20 -4.39 10.39
N TRP A 341 -21.28 -4.97 11.17
CA TRP A 341 -20.20 -4.21 11.81
C TRP A 341 -19.23 -3.59 10.80
N CYS A 342 -18.93 -4.27 9.69
CA CYS A 342 -18.07 -3.71 8.65
C CYS A 342 -18.81 -2.68 7.78
N ALA A 343 -20.11 -2.87 7.57
CA ALA A 343 -20.96 -1.84 6.96
C ALA A 343 -21.04 -0.58 7.84
N PHE A 344 -21.16 -0.75 9.16
CA PHE A 344 -21.09 0.32 10.15
C PHE A 344 -19.76 1.08 10.07
N GLU A 345 -18.61 0.40 9.98
CA GLU A 345 -17.30 1.07 9.85
C GLU A 345 -17.22 1.97 8.62
N LEU A 346 -17.78 1.53 7.48
CA LEU A 346 -17.87 2.35 6.27
C LEU A 346 -18.80 3.55 6.46
N PHE A 347 -20.00 3.32 7.00
CA PHE A 347 -20.96 4.37 7.32
C PHE A 347 -20.34 5.42 8.24
N TYR A 348 -19.73 4.98 9.33
CA TYR A 348 -19.14 5.84 10.33
C TYR A 348 -18.01 6.69 9.73
N ALA A 349 -17.13 6.08 8.93
CA ALA A 349 -16.02 6.76 8.27
C ALA A 349 -16.47 7.77 7.20
N ARG A 350 -17.59 7.51 6.50
CA ARG A 350 -18.03 8.32 5.34
C ARG A 350 -19.16 9.31 5.64
N VAL A 351 -19.94 9.07 6.68
CA VAL A 351 -21.12 9.88 7.04
C VAL A 351 -20.89 10.58 8.38
N VAL A 352 -20.57 9.82 9.43
CA VAL A 352 -20.51 10.34 10.80
C VAL A 352 -19.28 11.22 11.02
N LEU A 353 -18.08 10.74 10.69
CA LEU A 353 -16.83 11.48 10.92
C LEU A 353 -16.78 12.84 10.20
N PRO A 354 -17.16 12.96 8.91
CA PRO A 354 -17.17 14.24 8.23
C PRO A 354 -18.15 15.23 8.85
N SER A 355 -19.31 14.75 9.32
CA SER A 355 -20.33 15.57 9.96
C SER A 355 -19.90 16.07 11.34
N LYS A 356 -19.30 15.19 12.18
CA LYS A 356 -19.03 15.48 13.59
C LYS A 356 -17.65 16.08 13.87
N LYS A 357 -16.63 15.75 13.08
CA LYS A 357 -15.23 16.12 13.37
C LYS A 357 -14.49 16.81 12.23
N ASP A 358 -15.14 17.03 11.08
CA ASP A 358 -14.46 17.47 9.84
C ASP A 358 -13.28 16.55 9.44
N ILE A 359 -13.36 15.28 9.84
CA ILE A 359 -12.39 14.24 9.49
C ILE A 359 -13.03 13.39 8.39
N SER A 360 -12.39 13.27 7.23
CA SER A 360 -12.85 12.40 6.15
C SER A 360 -11.75 11.40 5.79
N PRO A 361 -11.56 10.33 6.59
CA PRO A 361 -10.51 9.36 6.30
C PRO A 361 -10.79 8.71 4.94
N ARG A 362 -9.74 8.49 4.17
CA ARG A 362 -9.87 7.84 2.88
C ARG A 362 -10.17 6.36 3.08
N VAL A 363 -11.25 5.85 2.48
CA VAL A 363 -11.55 4.42 2.46
C VAL A 363 -10.91 3.79 1.22
N VAL A 364 -10.12 2.73 1.42
CA VAL A 364 -9.49 2.00 0.33
C VAL A 364 -9.72 0.50 0.41
N LEU A 365 -9.92 -0.12 -0.75
CA LEU A 365 -10.12 -1.56 -0.89
C LEU A 365 -8.78 -2.22 -1.18
N ILE A 366 -8.45 -3.26 -0.41
CA ILE A 366 -7.20 -4.01 -0.53
C ILE A 366 -7.48 -5.51 -0.51
N ASN A 367 -6.62 -6.27 -1.18
CA ASN A 367 -6.56 -7.71 -1.01
C ASN A 367 -5.12 -8.18 -1.18
N LYS A 368 -4.89 -9.50 -1.10
CA LYS A 368 -3.56 -10.09 -1.35
C LYS A 368 -2.97 -9.76 -2.72
N GLY A 369 -3.79 -9.34 -3.67
CA GLY A 369 -3.41 -8.91 -5.02
C GLY A 369 -2.93 -7.46 -5.10
N GLY A 370 -3.13 -6.65 -4.05
CA GLY A 370 -2.69 -5.26 -3.97
C GLY A 370 -3.81 -4.28 -3.65
N LEU A 371 -3.53 -2.99 -3.84
CA LEU A 371 -4.48 -1.89 -3.59
C LEU A 371 -5.42 -1.73 -4.78
N ILE A 372 -6.67 -2.12 -4.60
CA ILE A 372 -7.68 -2.09 -5.67
C ILE A 372 -8.08 -0.63 -5.98
N SER A 373 -8.29 0.18 -4.94
CA SER A 373 -8.64 1.59 -5.09
C SER A 373 -7.54 2.43 -5.77
N ASP A 374 -6.28 2.00 -5.71
CA ASP A 374 -5.14 2.69 -6.35
C ASP A 374 -4.73 2.05 -7.68
N GLY A 375 -5.45 1.02 -8.11
CA GLY A 375 -5.20 0.32 -9.36
C GLY A 375 -3.90 -0.49 -9.40
N ASP A 376 -3.43 -0.94 -8.24
CA ASP A 376 -2.30 -1.85 -8.08
C ASP A 376 -2.69 -3.32 -8.31
N ALA A 377 -3.94 -3.66 -8.05
CA ALA A 377 -4.46 -5.01 -8.28
C ALA A 377 -4.59 -5.36 -9.79
N PRO A 378 -4.50 -6.67 -10.14
CA PRO A 378 -4.73 -7.13 -11.51
C PRO A 378 -6.10 -6.72 -12.04
N ARG A 379 -6.19 -6.42 -13.35
CA ARG A 379 -7.45 -6.00 -14.01
C ARG A 379 -8.57 -7.03 -13.85
N THR A 380 -8.24 -8.31 -13.84
CA THR A 380 -9.19 -9.41 -13.62
C THR A 380 -9.76 -9.35 -12.21
N THR A 381 -8.92 -9.14 -11.19
CA THR A 381 -9.33 -8.95 -9.80
C THR A 381 -10.25 -7.74 -9.63
N VAL A 382 -9.88 -6.59 -10.19
CA VAL A 382 -10.70 -5.37 -10.07
C VAL A 382 -12.06 -5.52 -10.74
N ARG A 383 -12.14 -6.23 -11.88
CA ARG A 383 -13.41 -6.52 -12.55
C ARG A 383 -14.31 -7.47 -11.75
N LYS A 384 -13.73 -8.55 -11.21
CA LYS A 384 -14.47 -9.49 -10.35
C LYS A 384 -15.02 -8.78 -9.12
N LEU A 385 -14.22 -7.92 -8.50
CA LEU A 385 -14.67 -7.13 -7.36
C LEU A 385 -15.76 -6.13 -7.72
N GLU A 386 -15.64 -5.45 -8.87
CA GLU A 386 -16.69 -4.54 -9.35
C GLU A 386 -18.03 -5.27 -9.54
N GLU A 387 -17.99 -6.48 -10.09
CA GLU A 387 -19.17 -7.34 -10.24
C GLU A 387 -19.74 -7.79 -8.89
N ALA A 388 -18.87 -8.29 -7.99
CA ALA A 388 -19.27 -8.72 -6.66
C ALA A 388 -19.84 -7.55 -5.83
N MET A 389 -19.26 -6.35 -5.90
CA MET A 389 -19.77 -5.17 -5.19
C MET A 389 -21.14 -4.72 -5.69
N ARG A 390 -21.49 -4.94 -6.96
CA ARG A 390 -22.85 -4.66 -7.45
C ARG A 390 -23.90 -5.61 -6.87
N SER A 391 -23.48 -6.78 -6.39
CA SER A 391 -24.37 -7.76 -5.75
C SER A 391 -24.53 -7.53 -4.25
N VAL A 392 -23.68 -6.69 -3.64
CA VAL A 392 -23.78 -6.37 -2.21
C VAL A 392 -24.99 -5.48 -1.98
N LYS A 393 -25.79 -5.86 -1.00
CA LYS A 393 -26.85 -5.03 -0.43
C LYS A 393 -26.64 -4.95 1.07
N THR A 394 -26.22 -3.79 1.56
CA THR A 394 -25.93 -3.59 2.99
C THR A 394 -27.17 -3.73 3.87
N ALA A 395 -28.38 -3.56 3.29
CA ALA A 395 -29.64 -3.87 3.97
C ALA A 395 -29.78 -5.35 4.36
N GLU A 396 -29.12 -6.25 3.63
CA GLU A 396 -29.11 -7.71 3.88
C GLU A 396 -27.90 -8.14 4.74
N ALA A 397 -27.16 -7.19 5.32
CA ALA A 397 -25.99 -7.49 6.13
C ALA A 397 -26.36 -8.21 7.42
N LYS A 398 -25.63 -9.29 7.72
CA LYS A 398 -25.88 -10.16 8.88
C LYS A 398 -25.07 -9.73 10.10
N ALA A 399 -25.59 -10.04 11.28
CA ALA A 399 -24.92 -9.90 12.57
C ALA A 399 -24.89 -11.24 13.31
N SER A 400 -23.89 -11.42 14.17
CA SER A 400 -23.92 -12.54 15.12
C SER A 400 -24.86 -12.28 16.29
N SER A 401 -25.20 -11.01 16.54
CA SER A 401 -26.18 -10.59 17.54
C SER A 401 -27.22 -9.68 16.89
N GLU A 402 -28.49 -10.03 17.05
CA GLU A 402 -29.62 -9.22 16.57
C GLU A 402 -29.71 -7.87 17.28
N SER A 403 -29.20 -7.76 18.52
CA SER A 403 -29.09 -6.46 19.21
C SER A 403 -28.17 -5.50 18.47
N ASP A 404 -27.04 -5.99 17.97
CA ASP A 404 -26.05 -5.18 17.26
C ASP A 404 -26.62 -4.71 15.92
N LEU A 405 -27.32 -5.60 15.20
CA LEU A 405 -28.00 -5.25 13.95
C LEU A 405 -28.98 -4.10 14.17
N ARG A 406 -29.87 -4.22 15.15
CA ARG A 406 -30.85 -3.18 15.48
C ARG A 406 -30.19 -1.88 15.92
N ALA A 407 -29.18 -1.94 16.78
CA ALA A 407 -28.48 -0.75 17.25
C ALA A 407 -27.76 -0.01 16.11
N ILE A 408 -27.12 -0.73 15.19
CA ILE A 408 -26.43 -0.13 14.03
C ILE A 408 -27.44 0.49 13.06
N MET A 409 -28.52 -0.23 12.74
CA MET A 409 -29.56 0.29 11.85
C MET A 409 -30.25 1.53 12.44
N GLU A 410 -30.46 1.55 13.75
CA GLU A 410 -30.97 2.70 14.48
C GLU A 410 -30.03 3.92 14.39
N GLU A 411 -28.73 3.71 14.60
CA GLU A 411 -27.72 4.76 14.50
C GLU A 411 -27.61 5.29 13.07
N MET A 412 -27.65 4.42 12.04
CA MET A 412 -27.68 4.83 10.64
C MET A 412 -28.90 5.70 10.35
N ARG A 413 -30.08 5.28 10.82
CA ARG A 413 -31.33 6.04 10.65
C ARG A 413 -31.26 7.40 11.37
N ARG A 414 -30.64 7.47 12.55
CA ARG A 414 -30.46 8.73 13.30
C ARG A 414 -29.59 9.74 12.56
N GLU A 415 -28.56 9.26 11.86
CA GLU A 415 -27.67 10.09 11.05
C GLU A 415 -28.17 10.25 9.60
N GLU A 416 -29.46 9.96 9.34
CA GLU A 416 -30.13 10.07 8.04
C GLU A 416 -29.44 9.28 6.91
N ALA A 417 -28.71 8.21 7.26
CA ALA A 417 -28.06 7.32 6.31
C ALA A 417 -28.94 6.10 6.01
N THR A 418 -29.12 5.79 4.73
CA THR A 418 -29.80 4.56 4.30
C THR A 418 -28.80 3.52 3.81
N PRO A 419 -29.12 2.21 3.88
CA PRO A 419 -28.27 1.16 3.30
C PRO A 419 -27.95 1.40 1.82
N GLU A 420 -28.89 1.91 1.03
CA GLU A 420 -28.69 2.21 -0.39
C GLU A 420 -27.61 3.27 -0.62
N MET A 421 -27.46 4.22 0.31
CA MET A 421 -26.36 5.19 0.27
C MET A 421 -25.00 4.51 0.44
N LEU A 422 -24.90 3.51 1.33
CA LEU A 422 -23.67 2.73 1.51
C LEU A 422 -23.39 1.89 0.25
N ASP A 423 -24.41 1.26 -0.33
CA ASP A 423 -24.28 0.47 -1.55
C ASP A 423 -23.75 1.32 -2.72
N GLU A 424 -24.26 2.55 -2.87
CA GLU A 424 -23.74 3.48 -3.88
C GLU A 424 -22.31 3.95 -3.55
N LEU A 425 -21.97 4.18 -2.28
CA LEU A 425 -20.59 4.47 -1.87
C LEU A 425 -19.63 3.33 -2.27
N LEU A 426 -20.03 2.07 -2.07
CA LEU A 426 -19.24 0.90 -2.49
C LEU A 426 -19.04 0.85 -4.00
N ARG A 427 -20.11 1.11 -4.77
CA ARG A 427 -20.04 1.24 -6.23
C ARG A 427 -19.08 2.34 -6.66
N LEU A 428 -19.13 3.52 -6.02
CA LEU A 428 -18.23 4.62 -6.34
C LEU A 428 -16.77 4.29 -6.04
N ILE A 429 -16.48 3.66 -4.90
CA ILE A 429 -15.12 3.24 -4.53
C ILE A 429 -14.57 2.21 -5.52
N SER A 430 -15.36 1.19 -5.90
CA SER A 430 -14.93 0.17 -6.87
C SER A 430 -14.73 0.73 -8.27
N GLN A 431 -15.63 1.59 -8.75
CA GLN A 431 -15.48 2.28 -10.04
C GLN A 431 -14.23 3.17 -10.07
N GLY A 432 -13.93 3.85 -8.96
CA GLY A 432 -12.68 4.59 -8.78
C GLY A 432 -11.44 3.70 -8.97
N GLY A 433 -11.45 2.50 -8.38
CA GLY A 433 -10.39 1.49 -8.57
C GLY A 433 -10.24 1.05 -10.03
N VAL A 434 -11.34 0.79 -10.75
CA VAL A 434 -11.32 0.46 -12.19
C VAL A 434 -10.70 1.60 -13.00
N GLY A 435 -11.05 2.84 -12.67
CA GLY A 435 -10.47 4.05 -13.26
C GLY A 435 -8.96 4.14 -13.02
N ALA A 436 -8.52 3.91 -11.79
CA ALA A 436 -7.11 3.94 -11.40
C ALA A 436 -6.28 2.88 -12.16
N VAL A 437 -6.77 1.64 -12.30
CA VAL A 437 -6.09 0.59 -13.10
C VAL A 437 -5.91 1.03 -14.55
N LYS A 438 -6.98 1.57 -15.17
CA LYS A 438 -6.92 2.03 -16.57
C LYS A 438 -5.90 3.15 -16.73
N LEU A 439 -5.87 4.09 -15.79
CA LEU A 439 -4.94 5.21 -15.81
C LEU A 439 -3.50 4.76 -15.63
N ARG A 440 -3.21 3.87 -14.67
CA ARG A 440 -1.85 3.38 -14.40
C ARG A 440 -1.25 2.69 -15.62
N ARG A 441 -2.05 1.91 -16.36
CA ARG A 441 -1.62 1.26 -17.61
C ARG A 441 -1.34 2.26 -18.73
N LYS A 442 -2.26 3.21 -18.96
CA LYS A 442 -2.05 4.29 -19.93
C LYS A 442 -0.87 5.19 -19.54
N GLY A 443 -0.62 5.34 -18.24
CA GLY A 443 0.53 6.07 -17.71
C GLY A 443 1.86 5.50 -18.19
N LEU A 444 1.99 4.17 -18.32
CA LEU A 444 3.20 3.54 -18.85
C LEU A 444 3.41 3.85 -20.33
N GLU A 445 2.35 3.77 -21.14
CA GLU A 445 2.38 4.14 -22.57
C GLU A 445 2.77 5.61 -22.73
N LEU A 446 2.19 6.50 -21.91
CA LEU A 446 2.50 7.92 -21.91
C LEU A 446 3.94 8.19 -21.48
N MET A 447 4.44 7.51 -20.44
CA MET A 447 5.83 7.64 -20.01
C MET A 447 6.79 7.19 -21.11
N PHE A 448 6.48 6.10 -21.82
CA PHE A 448 7.31 5.63 -22.93
C PHE A 448 7.35 6.64 -24.09
N LEU A 449 6.18 7.11 -24.54
CA LEU A 449 6.08 8.13 -25.59
C LEU A 449 6.80 9.41 -25.20
N PHE A 450 6.71 9.78 -23.93
CA PHE A 450 7.36 10.94 -23.36
C PHE A 450 8.90 10.78 -23.35
N SER A 451 9.42 9.65 -22.85
CA SER A 451 10.87 9.37 -22.86
C SER A 451 11.44 9.30 -24.28
N LEU A 452 10.70 8.74 -25.23
CA LEU A 452 11.11 8.72 -26.64
C LEU A 452 11.16 10.14 -27.23
N SER A 453 10.16 10.98 -26.94
CA SER A 453 10.13 12.37 -27.42
C SER A 453 11.31 13.17 -26.88
N VAL A 454 11.65 12.97 -25.61
CA VAL A 454 12.80 13.58 -24.95
C VAL A 454 14.10 13.17 -25.61
N LEU A 455 14.30 11.87 -25.83
CA LEU A 455 15.48 11.33 -26.49
C LEU A 455 15.65 11.90 -27.91
N LEU A 456 14.57 11.96 -28.68
CA LEU A 456 14.59 12.54 -30.03
C LEU A 456 14.91 14.04 -30.01
N CYS A 457 14.37 14.79 -29.05
CA CYS A 457 14.72 16.21 -28.87
C CYS A 457 16.19 16.40 -28.49
N THR A 458 16.73 15.59 -27.57
CA THR A 458 18.14 15.68 -27.17
C THR A 458 19.06 15.34 -28.32
N LEU A 459 18.77 14.27 -29.08
CA LEU A 459 19.55 13.89 -30.26
C LEU A 459 19.49 14.98 -31.34
N GLY A 460 18.32 15.57 -31.57
CA GLY A 460 18.14 16.66 -32.53
C GLY A 460 18.90 17.94 -32.14
N VAL A 461 18.89 18.32 -30.86
CA VAL A 461 19.67 19.48 -30.38
C VAL A 461 21.16 19.20 -30.47
N THR A 462 21.62 18.00 -30.11
CA THR A 462 23.02 17.60 -30.22
C THR A 462 23.48 17.63 -31.68
N GLU A 463 22.77 16.97 -32.61
CA GLU A 463 23.10 17.05 -34.03
C GLU A 463 23.09 18.49 -34.55
N PHE A 464 22.13 19.31 -34.15
CA PHE A 464 22.03 20.70 -34.60
C PHE A 464 23.19 21.58 -34.11
N VAL A 465 23.54 21.49 -32.83
CA VAL A 465 24.68 22.21 -32.25
C VAL A 465 25.99 21.78 -32.91
N LEU A 466 26.12 20.50 -33.25
CA LEU A 466 27.32 19.94 -33.83
C LEU A 466 27.47 20.20 -35.33
N PHE A 467 26.37 20.19 -36.08
CA PHE A 467 26.40 20.39 -37.52
C PHE A 467 26.61 21.87 -37.91
N ARG A 468 26.45 22.82 -36.98
CA ARG A 468 26.44 24.26 -37.27
C ARG A 468 27.44 25.10 -36.48
N ARG A 469 28.71 24.66 -36.40
CA ARG A 469 29.81 25.56 -36.00
C ARG A 469 30.29 26.50 -37.13
N SER A 470 29.67 26.46 -38.32
CA SER A 470 30.10 27.24 -39.50
C SER A 470 29.30 28.53 -39.80
N LEU A 471 28.16 28.80 -39.14
CA LEU A 471 27.34 29.99 -39.44
C LEU A 471 26.69 30.57 -38.16
N TYR A 472 27.19 31.73 -37.73
CA TYR A 472 26.67 32.72 -36.76
C TYR A 472 25.53 32.31 -35.77
N PHE A 473 25.96 32.15 -34.52
CA PHE A 473 25.38 32.29 -33.17
C PHE A 473 23.89 32.63 -32.84
N ASN A 474 22.93 32.84 -33.75
CA ASN A 474 21.60 33.38 -33.38
C ASN A 474 20.43 32.38 -33.26
N VAL A 475 20.62 31.07 -33.46
CA VAL A 475 19.49 30.10 -33.52
C VAL A 475 19.17 29.43 -32.18
N GLY A 476 20.07 29.47 -31.20
CA GLY A 476 19.84 28.91 -29.85
C GLY A 476 18.60 29.48 -29.14
N TRP A 477 18.27 30.74 -29.43
CA TRP A 477 17.08 31.42 -28.89
C TRP A 477 15.74 30.89 -29.41
N ILE A 478 15.72 30.10 -30.50
CA ILE A 478 14.49 29.52 -31.06
C ILE A 478 14.17 28.17 -30.40
N PHE A 479 15.18 27.39 -30.01
CA PHE A 479 14.97 26.05 -29.44
C PHE A 479 14.50 26.08 -27.98
N LEU A 480 14.90 27.11 -27.21
CA LEU A 480 14.42 27.31 -25.85
C LEU A 480 12.88 27.48 -25.80
N PRO A 481 12.26 28.41 -26.56
CA PRO A 481 10.80 28.55 -26.57
C PRO A 481 10.08 27.35 -27.20
N VAL A 482 10.66 26.64 -28.17
CA VAL A 482 10.07 25.38 -28.69
C VAL A 482 10.05 24.30 -27.60
N SER A 483 11.12 24.17 -26.82
CA SER A 483 11.17 23.25 -25.68
C SER A 483 10.14 23.62 -24.61
N PHE A 484 10.03 24.91 -24.26
CA PHE A 484 9.01 25.41 -23.33
C PHE A 484 7.59 25.21 -23.85
N LEU A 485 7.35 25.42 -25.15
CA LEU A 485 6.04 25.20 -25.80
C LEU A 485 5.66 23.72 -25.76
N MET A 486 6.60 22.82 -26.06
CA MET A 486 6.39 21.37 -26.00
C MET A 486 6.06 20.94 -24.57
N VAL A 487 6.80 21.42 -23.56
CA VAL A 487 6.49 21.17 -22.14
C VAL A 487 5.10 21.72 -21.77
N GLY A 488 4.73 22.91 -22.26
CA GLY A 488 3.41 23.52 -22.02
C GLY A 488 2.25 22.77 -22.67
N LEU A 489 2.40 22.33 -23.92
CA LEU A 489 1.41 21.52 -24.65
C LEU A 489 1.24 20.14 -24.00
N MET A 490 2.33 19.55 -23.52
CA MET A 490 2.29 18.31 -22.77
C MET A 490 1.60 18.48 -21.42
N HIS A 491 1.90 19.54 -20.67
CA HIS A 491 1.22 19.86 -19.41
C HIS A 491 -0.30 20.01 -19.62
N ARG A 492 -0.72 20.77 -20.65
CA ARG A 492 -2.14 20.92 -21.01
C ARG A 492 -2.79 19.61 -21.43
N SER A 493 -2.10 18.78 -22.23
CA SER A 493 -2.63 17.48 -22.66
C SER A 493 -2.82 16.53 -21.47
N CYS A 494 -1.89 16.55 -20.52
CA CYS A 494 -1.97 15.81 -19.27
C CYS A 494 -3.16 16.29 -18.42
N GLN A 495 -3.31 17.62 -18.24
CA GLN A 495 -4.44 18.20 -17.53
C GLN A 495 -5.81 17.85 -18.16
N ARG A 496 -5.93 17.94 -19.49
CA ARG A 496 -7.17 17.57 -20.20
C ARG A 496 -7.51 16.10 -20.04
N MET A 497 -6.51 15.22 -20.04
CA MET A 497 -6.73 13.80 -19.84
C MET A 497 -7.22 13.52 -18.41
N LEU A 498 -6.61 14.16 -17.42
CA LEU A 498 -7.01 14.04 -16.01
C LEU A 498 -8.43 14.56 -15.76
N ALA A 499 -8.79 15.68 -16.39
CA ALA A 499 -10.15 16.22 -16.35
C ALA A 499 -11.16 15.24 -16.96
N LYS A 500 -10.84 14.61 -18.10
CA LYS A 500 -11.72 13.59 -18.74
C LYS A 500 -11.96 12.36 -17.89
N PHE A 501 -11.06 12.02 -16.97
CA PHE A 501 -11.22 10.87 -16.08
C PHE A 501 -11.89 11.23 -14.74
N GLY A 502 -12.37 12.47 -14.55
CA GLY A 502 -13.00 12.91 -13.31
C GLY A 502 -12.02 13.02 -12.13
N LEU A 503 -10.71 12.99 -12.40
CA LEU A 503 -9.66 12.95 -11.37
C LEU A 503 -9.21 14.34 -10.92
N CYS A 504 -9.79 15.42 -11.45
CA CYS A 504 -9.46 16.79 -11.02
C CYS A 504 -9.87 17.07 -9.57
N ALA A 505 -10.88 16.38 -9.03
CA ALA A 505 -11.37 16.59 -7.67
C ALA A 505 -10.59 15.80 -6.61
N GLN A 506 -10.00 14.66 -6.99
CA GLN A 506 -9.13 13.89 -6.09
C GLN A 506 -7.68 14.27 -6.33
N ARG A 507 -7.03 14.91 -5.35
CA ARG A 507 -5.57 15.10 -5.31
C ARG A 507 -4.87 13.74 -5.22
N THR A 508 -4.92 12.98 -6.30
CA THR A 508 -4.42 11.61 -6.37
C THR A 508 -2.90 11.60 -6.41
N PRO A 509 -2.24 10.57 -5.85
CA PRO A 509 -0.81 10.34 -5.99
C PRO A 509 -0.32 10.39 -7.44
N VAL A 510 -1.21 10.07 -8.40
CA VAL A 510 -0.94 10.13 -9.83
C VAL A 510 -0.62 11.55 -10.32
N PHE A 511 -1.31 12.58 -9.82
CA PHE A 511 -1.00 13.98 -10.17
C PHE A 511 0.41 14.36 -9.71
N TYR A 512 0.76 13.93 -8.50
CA TYR A 512 2.06 14.17 -7.91
C TYR A 512 3.18 13.47 -8.71
N VAL A 513 2.98 12.19 -9.04
CA VAL A 513 3.91 11.40 -9.85
C VAL A 513 4.08 12.01 -11.26
N LEU A 514 2.98 12.37 -11.94
CA LEU A 514 3.05 12.97 -13.29
C LEU A 514 3.79 14.31 -13.28
N ARG A 515 3.49 15.19 -12.32
CA ARG A 515 4.16 16.49 -12.16
C ARG A 515 5.66 16.30 -11.92
N GLN A 516 6.03 15.38 -11.04
CA GLN A 516 7.43 15.10 -10.77
C GLN A 516 8.17 14.52 -11.97
N ARG A 517 7.57 13.57 -12.70
CA ARG A 517 8.18 13.00 -13.91
C ARG A 517 8.38 14.05 -15.00
N SER A 518 7.43 14.97 -15.18
CA SER A 518 7.63 16.10 -16.11
C SER A 518 8.79 17.02 -15.69
N MET A 519 8.98 17.24 -14.38
CA MET A 519 10.05 18.10 -13.87
C MET A 519 11.44 17.44 -13.94
N GLN A 520 11.52 16.13 -13.63
CA GLN A 520 12.72 15.32 -13.83
C GLN A 520 13.23 15.41 -15.25
N VAL A 521 12.31 15.40 -16.20
CA VAL A 521 12.67 15.39 -17.60
C VAL A 521 13.12 16.75 -18.07
N ALA A 522 12.45 17.82 -17.61
CA ALA A 522 12.96 19.16 -17.85
C ALA A 522 14.42 19.28 -17.37
N LEU A 523 14.77 18.68 -16.24
CA LEU A 523 16.16 18.64 -15.76
C LEU A 523 17.06 17.74 -16.64
N LEU A 524 16.64 16.52 -16.96
CA LEU A 524 17.38 15.58 -17.84
C LEU A 524 17.69 16.19 -19.22
N VAL A 525 16.76 16.95 -19.80
CA VAL A 525 16.91 17.59 -21.12
C VAL A 525 17.80 18.83 -21.02
N ASN A 526 17.62 19.64 -19.98
CA ASN A 526 18.32 20.92 -19.89
C ASN A 526 19.74 20.80 -19.31
N SER A 527 20.05 19.79 -18.50
CA SER A 527 21.39 19.63 -17.92
C SER A 527 22.50 19.44 -18.97
N PRO A 528 22.37 18.57 -19.98
CA PRO A 528 23.37 18.45 -21.06
C PRO A 528 23.49 19.73 -21.88
N ILE A 529 22.38 20.43 -22.12
CA ILE A 529 22.36 21.71 -22.85
C ILE A 529 23.08 22.79 -22.04
N LEU A 530 22.84 22.88 -20.74
CA LEU A 530 23.47 23.83 -19.84
C LEU A 530 24.97 23.55 -19.71
N ILE A 531 25.36 22.28 -19.57
CA ILE A 531 26.78 21.86 -19.55
C ILE A 531 27.43 22.19 -20.89
N ALA A 532 26.79 21.89 -22.01
CA ALA A 532 27.31 22.24 -23.34
C ALA A 532 27.46 23.77 -23.50
N VAL A 533 26.52 24.57 -23.00
CA VAL A 533 26.61 26.04 -23.01
C VAL A 533 27.78 26.52 -22.15
N ILE A 534 27.91 26.02 -20.92
CA ILE A 534 28.99 26.38 -19.98
C ILE A 534 30.36 25.99 -20.57
N CYS A 535 30.50 24.78 -21.10
CA CYS A 535 31.72 24.31 -21.76
C CYS A 535 32.01 24.99 -23.11
N SER A 536 31.06 25.76 -23.65
CA SER A 536 31.24 26.53 -24.89
C SER A 536 31.57 28.01 -24.64
N LEU A 537 31.58 28.46 -23.37
CA LEU A 537 32.00 29.81 -23.03
C LEU A 537 33.53 29.91 -23.22
N PRO A 538 34.03 30.95 -23.92
CA PRO A 538 35.46 31.17 -24.06
C PRO A 538 36.10 31.53 -22.72
N ASP A 539 37.33 31.04 -22.46
CA ASP A 539 38.12 31.21 -21.23
C ASP A 539 38.41 32.66 -20.79
N GLU A 540 37.95 33.69 -21.53
CA GLU A 540 38.18 35.12 -21.21
C GLU A 540 36.97 35.81 -20.54
N ALA A 541 36.04 35.05 -19.97
CA ALA A 541 34.99 35.54 -19.07
C ALA A 541 34.95 34.69 -17.80
#